data_AF-A0A7D5KYL7-F1
#
_entry.id   AF-A0A7D5KYL7-F1
#
_cell.length_a   1.000
_cell.length_b   1.000
_cell.length_c   1.000
_cell.angle_alpha   90.00
_cell.angle_beta   90.00
_cell.angle_gamma   90.00
#
_symmetry.space_group_name_H-M   'P 1'
#
loop_
_entity.id
_entity.type
_entity.pdbx_description
1 polymer ?
#
loop_
_entity_poly.entity_id
_entity_poly.type
_entity_poly.pdbx_seq_one_letter_code
_entity_poly.pdbx_strand_id
1 'polypeptide(L)'
;MNHVPQESWNDCAPACLAMVTDLPLATVRDEVSVPTSHAEIHGFLLRHTNGSRLITILDPLPVGELRDHADLFADDRPFDERTLILTVESPNPEVEWHAVVVHEGELMDPQLYWEELSEIDDVLCTWGFEVDLRE
;
A
#
# COMPACT_ATOMS: atom_id res chain seq x y z
N MET A 1 -13.11 -2.60 4.46
CA MET A 1 -12.06 -3.49 3.90
C MET A 1 -11.74 -4.59 4.93
N ASN A 2 -11.35 -5.80 4.52
CA ASN A 2 -10.95 -6.88 5.45
C ASN A 2 -9.42 -6.99 5.53
N HIS A 3 -8.88 -7.23 6.73
CA HIS A 3 -7.45 -7.53 6.90
C HIS A 3 -7.11 -8.91 6.32
N VAL A 4 -6.01 -8.97 5.57
CA VAL A 4 -5.44 -10.20 5.00
C VAL A 4 -4.01 -10.36 5.54
N PRO A 5 -3.73 -11.36 6.38
CA PRO A 5 -2.39 -11.54 6.93
C PRO A 5 -1.41 -12.06 5.87
N GLN A 6 -0.16 -11.61 5.93
CA GLN A 6 0.91 -12.18 5.10
C GLN A 6 1.41 -13.51 5.69
N GLU A 7 1.82 -14.45 4.83
CA GLU A 7 2.42 -15.73 5.30
C GLU A 7 3.95 -15.66 5.40
N SER A 8 4.57 -14.69 4.73
CA SER A 8 6.02 -14.43 4.78
C SER A 8 6.30 -12.94 4.58
N TRP A 9 7.50 -12.48 4.94
CA TRP A 9 7.90 -11.09 4.74
C TRP A 9 7.89 -10.62 3.28
N ASN A 10 8.08 -11.54 2.32
CA ASN A 10 8.02 -11.22 0.89
C ASN A 10 6.59 -11.13 0.35
N ASP A 11 5.59 -11.44 1.17
CA ASP A 11 4.19 -11.56 0.79
C ASP A 11 3.34 -10.35 1.25
N CYS A 12 3.98 -9.27 1.71
CA CYS A 12 3.31 -8.04 2.10
C CYS A 12 2.50 -7.41 0.94
N ALA A 13 3.09 -7.33 -0.26
CA ALA A 13 2.42 -6.74 -1.42
C ALA A 13 1.21 -7.56 -1.92
N PRO A 14 1.28 -8.90 -2.09
CA PRO A 14 0.11 -9.71 -2.40
C PRO A 14 -1.01 -9.59 -1.35
N ALA A 15 -0.67 -9.53 -0.06
CA ALA A 15 -1.63 -9.34 1.00
C ALA A 15 -2.34 -7.97 0.90
N CYS A 16 -1.59 -6.87 0.70
CA CYS A 16 -2.16 -5.54 0.47
C CYS A 16 -3.06 -5.50 -0.78
N LEU A 17 -2.62 -6.12 -1.88
CA LEU A 17 -3.41 -6.23 -3.11
C LEU A 17 -4.73 -6.99 -2.88
N ALA A 18 -4.69 -8.07 -2.10
CA ALA A 18 -5.89 -8.82 -1.71
C ALA A 18 -6.85 -7.97 -0.87
N MET A 19 -6.33 -7.18 0.09
CA MET A 19 -7.15 -6.27 0.90
C MET A 19 -7.88 -5.25 0.03
N VAL A 20 -7.18 -4.55 -0.88
CA VAL A 20 -7.78 -3.47 -1.66
C VAL A 20 -8.70 -3.95 -2.78
N THR A 21 -8.49 -5.17 -3.30
CA THR A 21 -9.32 -5.72 -4.38
C THR A 21 -10.41 -6.69 -3.92
N ASP A 22 -10.42 -7.05 -2.63
CA ASP A 22 -11.27 -8.11 -2.05
C ASP A 22 -11.14 -9.47 -2.76
N LEU A 23 -10.02 -9.68 -3.47
CA LEU A 23 -9.70 -10.96 -4.10
C LEU A 23 -9.05 -11.90 -3.07
N PRO A 24 -9.27 -13.23 -3.17
CA PRO A 24 -8.54 -14.19 -2.35
C PRO A 24 -7.02 -14.06 -2.57
N LEU A 25 -6.24 -14.13 -1.49
CA LEU A 25 -4.77 -14.06 -1.54
C LEU A 25 -4.15 -15.06 -2.52
N ALA A 26 -4.72 -16.28 -2.61
CA ALA A 26 -4.29 -17.29 -3.58
C ALA A 26 -4.43 -16.81 -5.03
N THR A 27 -5.54 -16.15 -5.37
CA THR A 27 -5.77 -15.57 -6.70
C THR A 27 -4.76 -14.47 -7.00
N VAL A 28 -4.47 -13.61 -6.03
CA VAL A 28 -3.46 -12.54 -6.20
C VAL A 28 -2.08 -13.13 -6.49
N ARG A 29 -1.66 -14.13 -5.71
CA ARG A 29 -0.35 -14.80 -5.88
C ARG A 29 -0.19 -15.56 -7.19
N ASP A 30 -1.30 -15.98 -7.81
CA ASP A 30 -1.26 -16.60 -9.14
C ASP A 30 -0.98 -15.56 -10.25
N GLU A 31 -1.15 -14.27 -9.96
CA GLU A 31 -1.00 -13.17 -10.93
C GLU A 31 0.25 -12.31 -10.74
N VAL A 32 0.92 -12.39 -9.59
CA VAL A 32 2.12 -11.61 -9.28
C VAL A 32 3.22 -12.48 -8.67
N SER A 33 4.48 -12.09 -8.87
CA SER A 33 5.62 -12.74 -8.24
C SER A 33 5.66 -12.52 -6.72
N VAL A 34 6.35 -13.38 -5.98
CA VAL A 34 6.65 -13.20 -4.54
C VAL A 34 8.17 -13.33 -4.34
N PRO A 35 8.90 -12.25 -4.01
CA PRO A 35 8.42 -10.89 -3.75
C PRO A 35 7.87 -10.19 -4.99
N THR A 36 6.81 -9.39 -4.82
CA THR A 36 6.15 -8.65 -5.89
C THR A 36 6.87 -7.34 -6.18
N SER A 37 7.15 -7.02 -7.43
CA SER A 37 7.74 -5.72 -7.79
C SER A 37 6.69 -4.59 -7.82
N HIS A 38 7.11 -3.32 -7.64
CA HIS A 38 6.21 -2.15 -7.80
C HIS A 38 5.53 -2.11 -9.17
N ALA A 39 6.20 -2.57 -10.23
CA ALA A 39 5.63 -2.64 -11.57
C ALA A 39 4.48 -3.68 -11.65
N GLU A 40 4.62 -4.81 -10.96
CA GLU A 40 3.55 -5.81 -10.86
C GLU A 40 2.39 -5.31 -10.01
N ILE A 41 2.64 -4.60 -8.90
CA ILE A 41 1.59 -3.95 -8.09
C ILE A 41 0.76 -3.02 -8.99
N HIS A 42 1.42 -2.11 -9.71
CA HIS A 42 0.73 -1.17 -10.61
C HIS A 42 -0.05 -1.90 -11.70
N GLY A 43 0.58 -2.88 -12.35
CA GLY A 43 -0.06 -3.65 -13.41
C GLY A 43 -1.25 -4.45 -12.93
N PHE A 44 -1.22 -4.97 -11.70
CA PHE A 44 -2.33 -5.67 -11.07
C PHE A 44 -3.50 -4.71 -10.77
N LEU A 45 -3.22 -3.58 -10.11
CA LEU A 45 -4.25 -2.59 -9.78
C LEU A 45 -4.97 -2.06 -11.03
N LEU A 46 -4.25 -1.76 -12.11
CA LEU A 46 -4.85 -1.32 -13.39
C LEU A 46 -5.83 -2.33 -14.00
N ARG A 47 -5.73 -3.63 -13.65
CA ARG A 47 -6.64 -4.68 -14.15
C ARG A 47 -7.84 -4.93 -13.26
N HIS A 48 -7.72 -4.65 -11.97
CA HIS A 48 -8.64 -5.12 -10.93
C HIS A 48 -9.35 -4.01 -10.15
N THR A 49 -9.05 -2.74 -10.42
CA THR A 49 -9.71 -1.58 -9.78
C THR A 49 -10.26 -0.60 -10.81
N ASN A 50 -11.08 0.36 -10.37
CA ASN A 50 -11.66 1.39 -11.25
C ASN A 50 -10.64 2.44 -11.69
N GLY A 51 -9.50 2.47 -11.00
CA GLY A 51 -8.34 3.24 -11.35
C GLY A 51 -7.25 3.06 -10.31
N SER A 52 -6.01 3.25 -10.74
CA SER A 52 -4.89 3.39 -9.82
C SER A 52 -3.97 4.49 -10.31
N ARG A 53 -3.46 5.30 -9.39
CA ARG A 53 -2.48 6.34 -9.69
C ARG A 53 -1.21 6.09 -8.91
N LEU A 54 -0.10 6.18 -9.63
CA LEU A 54 1.22 6.16 -9.04
C LEU A 54 1.44 7.43 -8.21
N ILE A 55 1.75 7.26 -6.92
CA ILE A 55 2.29 8.33 -6.09
C ILE A 55 3.80 8.20 -6.13
N THR A 56 4.44 9.08 -6.91
CA THR A 56 5.90 9.06 -7.09
C THR A 56 6.54 10.00 -6.09
N ILE A 57 7.31 9.42 -5.16
CA ILE A 57 8.07 10.15 -4.15
C ILE A 57 9.52 10.18 -4.61
N LEU A 58 10.03 11.35 -5.01
CA LEU A 58 11.39 11.48 -5.56
C LEU A 58 12.47 11.35 -4.49
N ASP A 59 12.19 11.92 -3.31
CA ASP A 59 13.02 11.83 -2.11
C ASP A 59 12.17 11.17 -1.01
N PRO A 60 12.64 10.09 -0.36
CA PRO A 60 11.85 9.40 0.67
C PRO A 60 11.36 10.37 1.74
N LEU A 61 10.07 10.30 2.09
CA LEU A 61 9.48 11.13 3.13
C LEU A 61 8.67 10.31 4.14
N PRO A 62 8.55 10.79 5.40
CA PRO A 62 7.74 10.12 6.42
C PRO A 62 6.28 9.97 5.99
N VAL A 63 5.61 8.87 6.36
CA VAL A 63 4.19 8.66 6.04
C VAL A 63 3.31 9.81 6.56
N GLY A 64 3.62 10.36 7.72
CA GLY A 64 2.88 11.48 8.31
C GLY A 64 2.95 12.75 7.45
N GLU A 65 4.06 12.98 6.76
CA GLU A 65 4.22 14.14 5.87
C GLU A 65 3.39 14.00 4.57
N LEU A 66 3.06 12.78 4.13
CA LEU A 66 2.21 12.57 2.95
C LEU A 66 0.84 13.27 3.07
N ARG A 67 0.34 13.44 4.31
CA ARG A 67 -0.95 14.10 4.55
C ARG A 67 -0.95 15.57 4.12
N ASP A 68 0.21 16.21 4.17
CA ASP A 68 0.38 17.62 3.85
C ASP A 68 0.69 17.86 2.36
N HIS A 69 0.95 16.80 1.60
CA HIS A 69 1.34 16.83 0.18
C HIS A 69 0.16 16.57 -0.77
N ALA A 70 -0.81 17.48 -0.79
CA ALA A 70 -1.98 17.38 -1.68
C ALA A 70 -1.62 17.25 -3.18
N ASP A 71 -0.47 17.79 -3.59
CA ASP A 71 0.02 17.76 -4.97
C ASP A 71 0.42 16.37 -5.48
N LEU A 72 0.64 15.41 -4.57
CA LEU A 72 0.96 14.03 -4.91
C LEU A 72 -0.24 13.22 -5.40
N PHE A 73 -1.46 13.67 -5.11
CA PHE A 73 -2.69 12.89 -5.33
C PHE A 73 -3.46 13.32 -6.57
N ALA A 74 -4.46 12.50 -6.96
CA ALA A 74 -5.26 12.76 -8.16
C ALA A 74 -6.21 13.95 -8.07
N ASP A 75 -6.67 14.28 -6.86
CA ASP A 75 -7.68 15.28 -6.57
C ASP A 75 -7.45 15.91 -5.18
N ASP A 76 -8.33 16.81 -4.74
CA ASP A 76 -8.19 17.54 -3.46
C ASP A 76 -8.72 16.78 -2.23
N ARG A 77 -8.99 15.46 -2.33
CA ARG A 77 -9.48 14.68 -1.17
C ARG A 77 -8.45 14.67 -0.03
N PRO A 78 -8.88 14.71 1.25
CA PRO A 78 -7.97 14.49 2.36
C PRO A 78 -7.29 13.13 2.30
N PHE A 79 -6.05 13.02 2.79
CA PHE A 79 -5.31 11.75 2.87
C PHE A 79 -6.12 10.66 3.59
N ASP A 80 -6.74 11.02 4.71
CA ASP A 80 -7.55 10.12 5.54
C ASP A 80 -8.86 9.69 4.86
N GLU A 81 -9.22 10.22 3.68
CA GLU A 81 -10.38 9.77 2.89
C GLU A 81 -9.97 8.91 1.68
N ARG A 82 -8.69 8.54 1.58
CA ARG A 82 -8.13 7.79 0.45
C ARG A 82 -7.94 6.31 0.78
N THR A 83 -7.77 5.53 -0.29
CA THR A 83 -7.22 4.18 -0.22
C THR A 83 -5.86 4.20 -0.88
N LEU A 84 -4.82 3.88 -0.13
CA LEU A 84 -3.44 3.92 -0.55
C LEU A 84 -2.78 2.57 -0.27
N ILE A 85 -1.94 2.09 -1.20
CA ILE A 85 -0.88 1.13 -0.89
C ILE A 85 0.41 1.92 -0.80
N LEU A 86 1.07 1.90 0.35
CA LEU A 86 2.36 2.56 0.55
C LEU A 86 3.45 1.51 0.68
N THR A 87 4.61 1.75 0.05
CA THR A 87 5.82 0.95 0.30
C THR A 87 6.78 1.77 1.15
N VAL A 88 7.01 1.26 2.36
CA VAL A 88 7.80 1.90 3.40
C VAL A 88 9.09 1.11 3.64
N GLU A 89 10.03 1.70 4.37
CA GLU A 89 11.19 0.96 4.89
C GLU A 89 10.74 -0.26 5.69
N SER A 90 11.30 -1.42 5.35
CA SER A 90 10.95 -2.68 6.00
C SER A 90 11.50 -2.73 7.43
N PRO A 91 10.71 -3.19 8.42
CA PRO A 91 11.24 -3.47 9.75
C PRO A 91 12.08 -4.76 9.79
N ASN A 92 11.99 -5.60 8.75
CA ASN A 92 12.85 -6.77 8.58
C ASN A 92 14.06 -6.43 7.69
N PRO A 93 15.31 -6.58 8.18
CA PRO A 93 16.52 -6.23 7.43
C PRO A 93 16.81 -7.12 6.21
N GLU A 94 16.14 -8.27 6.07
CA GLU A 94 16.30 -9.15 4.90
C GLU A 94 15.40 -8.75 3.72
N VAL A 95 14.46 -7.82 3.93
CA VAL A 95 13.54 -7.32 2.92
C VAL A 95 13.76 -5.82 2.74
N GLU A 96 13.86 -5.37 1.50
CA GLU A 96 14.21 -3.97 1.20
C GLU A 96 13.10 -2.98 1.57
N TRP A 97 11.84 -3.37 1.40
CA TRP A 97 10.67 -2.53 1.67
C TRP A 97 9.48 -3.39 2.10
N HIS A 98 8.53 -2.76 2.79
CA HIS A 98 7.30 -3.39 3.24
C HIS A 98 6.08 -2.65 2.70
N ALA A 99 5.04 -3.37 2.28
CA ALA A 99 3.80 -2.76 1.84
C ALA A 99 2.78 -2.70 2.98
N VAL A 100 2.09 -1.56 3.09
CA VAL A 100 0.94 -1.36 3.97
C VAL A 100 -0.21 -0.74 3.19
N VAL A 101 -1.44 -0.90 3.69
CA VAL A 101 -2.61 -0.20 3.19
C VAL A 101 -3.00 0.89 4.16
N VAL A 102 -3.32 2.08 3.66
CA VAL A 102 -4.09 3.09 4.38
C VAL A 102 -5.44 3.19 3.72
N HIS A 103 -6.52 3.00 4.48
CA HIS A 103 -7.89 3.07 3.96
C HIS A 103 -8.76 3.85 4.92
N GLU A 104 -9.29 4.98 4.47
CA GLU A 104 -10.20 5.82 5.27
C GLU A 104 -9.61 6.21 6.64
N GLY A 105 -8.31 6.52 6.67
CA GLY A 105 -7.57 6.93 7.88
C GLY A 105 -7.13 5.77 8.77
N GLU A 106 -7.46 4.52 8.40
CA GLU A 106 -7.03 3.33 9.11
C GLU A 106 -5.80 2.70 8.45
N LEU A 107 -4.83 2.27 9.27
CA LEU A 107 -3.67 1.52 8.83
C LEU A 107 -4.01 0.02 8.83
N MET A 108 -3.67 -0.65 7.73
CA MET A 108 -3.81 -2.08 7.57
C MET A 108 -2.45 -2.66 7.14
N ASP A 109 -1.66 -3.07 8.13
CA ASP A 109 -0.40 -3.77 7.93
C ASP A 109 -0.63 -5.30 7.89
N PRO A 110 -0.32 -5.99 6.78
CA PRO A 110 -0.44 -7.45 6.69
C PRO A 110 0.32 -8.22 7.78
N GLN A 111 1.39 -7.65 8.32
CA GLN A 111 2.23 -8.26 9.35
C GLN A 111 1.82 -7.87 10.77
N LEU A 112 0.94 -6.87 10.93
CA LEU A 112 0.56 -6.27 12.22
C LEU A 112 1.79 -5.80 13.03
N TYR A 113 2.83 -5.32 12.35
CA TYR A 113 3.97 -4.67 12.99
C TYR A 113 3.61 -3.26 13.43
N TRP A 114 2.82 -2.56 12.62
CA TRP A 114 2.16 -1.31 12.97
C TRP A 114 0.65 -1.52 13.03
N GLU A 115 0.03 -1.21 14.16
CA GLU A 115 -1.43 -1.34 14.34
C GLU A 115 -2.15 0.00 14.12
N GLU A 116 -1.43 1.12 14.27
CA GLU A 116 -1.98 2.46 14.16
C GLU A 116 -1.16 3.35 13.23
N LEU A 117 -1.82 4.31 12.57
CA LEU A 117 -1.15 5.25 11.66
C LEU A 117 -0.09 6.10 12.38
N SER A 118 -0.31 6.42 13.66
CA SER A 118 0.66 7.19 14.45
C SER A 118 1.98 6.46 14.69
N GLU A 119 2.01 5.13 14.57
CA GLU A 119 3.22 4.34 14.76
C GLU A 119 4.07 4.27 13.49
N ILE A 120 3.45 4.45 12.31
CA ILE A 120 4.13 4.44 11.00
C ILE A 120 4.41 5.86 10.48
N ASP A 121 3.84 6.91 11.10
CA ASP A 121 3.95 8.30 10.63
C ASP A 121 5.42 8.75 10.40
N ASP A 122 6.37 8.27 11.21
CA ASP A 122 7.81 8.61 11.09
C ASP A 122 8.59 7.70 10.13
N VAL A 123 7.97 6.66 9.56
CA VAL A 123 8.63 5.68 8.69
C VAL A 123 8.71 6.21 7.26
N LEU A 124 9.88 6.08 6.63
CA LEU A 124 10.09 6.59 5.28
C LEU A 124 9.31 5.78 4.24
N CYS A 125 8.55 6.50 3.42
CA CYS A 125 7.84 6.00 2.26
C CYS A 125 8.58 6.41 0.99
N THR A 126 8.80 5.45 0.09
CA THR A 126 9.51 5.66 -1.18
C THR A 126 8.59 5.55 -2.39
N TRP A 127 7.44 4.91 -2.22
CA TRP A 127 6.50 4.67 -3.31
C TRP A 127 5.09 4.52 -2.76
N GLY A 128 4.09 4.97 -3.51
CA GLY A 128 2.69 4.70 -3.19
C GLY A 128 1.82 4.50 -4.40
N PHE A 129 0.63 3.96 -4.16
CA PHE A 129 -0.43 3.80 -5.15
C PHE A 129 -1.72 4.31 -4.53
N GLU A 130 -2.32 5.32 -5.13
CA GLU A 130 -3.71 5.68 -4.84
C GLU A 130 -4.62 4.73 -5.61
N VAL A 131 -5.56 4.10 -4.91
CA VAL A 131 -6.49 3.12 -5.46
C VAL A 131 -7.90 3.70 -5.45
N ASP A 132 -8.56 3.76 -6.61
CA ASP A 132 -9.98 4.13 -6.68
C ASP A 132 -10.87 2.88 -6.62
N LEU A 133 -11.59 2.76 -5.51
CA LEU A 133 -12.52 1.66 -5.23
C LEU A 133 -13.99 2.05 -5.45
N ARG A 134 -14.29 3.29 -5.85
CA ARG A 134 -15.67 3.76 -6.04
C ARG A 134 -16.26 3.18 -7.32
N GLU A 135 -17.46 2.61 -7.25
CA GLU A 135 -18.23 2.07 -8.40
C GLU A 135 -18.58 3.12 -9.45
#